data_AF-A0A4Y2FKI8-F1
#
_entry.id   AF-A0A4Y2FKI8-F1
#
_cell.length_a   1.000
_cell.length_b   1.000
_cell.length_c   1.000
_cell.angle_alpha   90.00
_cell.angle_beta   90.00
_cell.angle_gamma   90.00
#
_symmetry.space_group_name_H-M   'P 1'
#
loop_
_entity.id
_entity.type
_entity.pdbx_description
1 polymer ?
#
loop_
_entity_poly.entity_id
_entity_poly.type
_entity_poly.pdbx_seq_one_letter_code
_entity_poly.pdbx_strand_id
1 'polypeptide(L)'
;MFRKTDQRSWIKIEVARSKNAPECYHGLREACALPYRTVARWVEAFRAGRNESADLHRTDRPPIPQYQNDIVSALLSINLLWTVRELSVEVCVSQQTAWRVLKNWRVLGRSIAAINKQHHANGILWLPDIWQKAKNFAGDNIEGM
;
A
#
# COMPACT_ATOMS: atom_id res chain seq x y z
N MET A 1 3.13 -16.68 -28.19
CA MET A 1 3.78 -15.47 -27.63
C MET A 1 4.31 -15.81 -26.25
N PHE A 2 5.64 -15.82 -26.07
CA PHE A 2 6.30 -16.20 -24.82
C PHE A 2 5.96 -15.18 -23.72
N ARG A 3 5.52 -15.61 -22.53
CA ARG A 3 5.22 -14.66 -21.43
C ARG A 3 6.51 -14.17 -20.79
N LYS A 4 6.46 -12.99 -20.16
CA LYS A 4 7.62 -12.39 -19.46
C LYS A 4 8.19 -13.30 -18.36
N THR A 5 7.34 -14.06 -17.67
CA THR A 5 7.75 -15.05 -16.66
C THR A 5 8.54 -16.20 -17.28
N ASP A 6 8.11 -16.68 -18.44
CA ASP A 6 8.73 -17.80 -19.14
C ASP A 6 10.12 -17.41 -19.66
N GLN A 7 10.26 -16.18 -20.16
CA GLN A 7 11.55 -15.60 -20.56
C GLN A 7 12.52 -15.52 -19.36
N ARG A 8 12.04 -15.09 -18.20
CA ARG A 8 12.88 -14.98 -16.98
C ARG A 8 13.26 -16.35 -16.42
N SER A 9 12.36 -17.33 -16.47
CA SER A 9 12.69 -18.72 -16.12
C SER A 9 13.72 -19.33 -17.06
N TRP A 10 13.66 -18.99 -18.36
CA TRP A 10 14.70 -19.38 -19.31
C TRP A 10 16.06 -18.74 -18.95
N ILE A 11 16.11 -17.44 -18.65
CA ILE A 11 17.34 -16.76 -18.19
C ILE A 11 17.91 -17.45 -16.95
N LYS A 12 17.06 -17.85 -16.00
CA LYS A 12 17.48 -18.56 -14.78
C LYS A 12 18.22 -19.86 -15.11
N ILE A 13 17.68 -20.66 -16.03
CA ILE A 13 18.30 -21.93 -16.48
C ILE A 13 19.63 -21.66 -17.17
N GLU A 14 19.72 -20.67 -18.04
CA GLU A 14 20.96 -20.34 -18.74
C GLU A 14 22.05 -19.78 -17.82
N VAL A 15 21.67 -19.00 -16.80
CA VAL A 15 22.60 -18.56 -15.75
C VAL A 15 23.12 -19.76 -14.95
N ALA A 16 22.27 -20.75 -14.65
CA ALA A 16 22.71 -22.00 -14.01
C ALA A 16 23.66 -22.81 -14.91
N ARG A 17 23.59 -22.64 -16.24
CA ARG A 17 24.56 -23.15 -17.23
C ARG A 17 25.79 -22.26 -17.38
N SER A 18 26.01 -21.33 -16.46
CA SER A 18 27.14 -20.38 -16.44
C SER A 18 27.16 -19.37 -17.59
N LYS A 19 26.04 -19.13 -18.29
CA LYS A 19 25.97 -18.10 -19.32
C LYS A 19 25.96 -16.68 -18.76
N ASN A 20 26.51 -15.74 -19.53
CA ASN A 20 26.56 -14.32 -19.20
C ASN A 20 25.41 -13.52 -19.82
N ALA A 21 25.26 -12.25 -19.42
CA ALA A 21 24.15 -11.41 -19.88
C ALA A 21 24.11 -11.19 -21.41
N PRO A 22 25.24 -10.94 -22.10
CA PRO A 22 25.27 -10.93 -23.57
C PRO A 22 24.76 -12.22 -24.22
N GLU A 23 25.22 -13.39 -23.76
CA GLU A 23 24.81 -14.69 -24.31
C GLU A 23 23.31 -14.95 -24.10
N CYS A 24 22.81 -14.66 -22.90
CA CYS A 24 21.38 -14.74 -22.59
C CYS A 24 20.56 -13.76 -23.44
N TYR A 25 21.08 -12.56 -23.72
CA TYR A 25 20.40 -11.57 -24.55
C TYR A 25 20.32 -12.03 -26.01
N HIS A 26 21.42 -12.54 -26.57
CA HIS A 26 21.44 -13.06 -27.94
C HIS A 26 20.47 -14.24 -28.11
N GLY A 27 20.45 -15.19 -27.16
CA GLY A 27 19.51 -16.33 -27.21
C GLY A 27 18.04 -15.94 -27.06
N LEU A 28 17.74 -14.82 -26.38
CA LEU A 28 16.38 -14.28 -26.27
C LEU A 28 15.99 -13.34 -27.41
N ARG A 29 16.95 -12.73 -28.12
CA ARG A 29 16.72 -11.71 -29.15
C ARG A 29 15.83 -12.21 -30.28
N GLU A 30 15.97 -13.48 -30.65
CA GLU A 30 15.15 -14.11 -31.69
C GLU A 30 13.74 -14.45 -31.20
N ALA A 31 13.60 -14.75 -29.90
CA ALA A 31 12.33 -15.18 -29.31
C ALA A 31 11.49 -14.02 -28.76
N CYS A 32 12.11 -12.90 -28.33
CA CYS A 32 11.45 -11.84 -27.55
C CYS A 32 12.12 -10.45 -27.57
N ALA A 33 11.32 -9.42 -27.29
CA ALA A 33 11.70 -8.00 -27.26
C ALA A 33 12.11 -7.47 -25.87
N LEU A 34 12.77 -8.26 -25.01
CA LEU A 34 13.26 -7.73 -23.73
C LEU A 34 14.48 -6.80 -23.97
N PRO A 35 14.50 -5.59 -23.41
CA PRO A 35 15.69 -4.74 -23.46
C PRO A 35 16.88 -5.42 -22.77
N TYR A 36 18.09 -5.23 -23.32
CA TYR A 36 19.33 -5.77 -22.74
C TYR A 36 19.47 -5.47 -21.24
N ARG A 37 19.13 -4.24 -20.82
CA ARG A 37 19.15 -3.83 -19.42
C ARG A 37 18.29 -4.72 -18.52
N THR A 38 17.16 -5.21 -19.01
CA THR A 38 16.29 -6.12 -18.26
C THR A 38 16.96 -7.48 -18.11
N VAL A 39 17.54 -8.02 -19.19
CA VAL A 39 18.26 -9.29 -19.16
C VAL A 39 19.45 -9.22 -18.19
N ALA A 40 20.27 -8.17 -18.28
CA ALA A 40 21.40 -7.97 -17.40
C ALA A 40 21.00 -7.92 -15.92
N ARG A 41 19.94 -7.16 -15.57
CA ARG A 41 19.42 -7.10 -14.19
C ARG A 41 18.96 -8.46 -13.67
N TRP A 42 18.33 -9.27 -14.52
CA TRP A 42 17.88 -10.61 -14.13
C TRP A 42 19.03 -11.60 -13.98
N VAL A 43 20.02 -11.55 -14.88
CA VAL A 43 21.23 -12.36 -14.78
C VAL A 43 21.98 -12.08 -13.49
N GLU A 44 22.21 -10.80 -13.16
CA GLU A 44 22.86 -10.42 -11.90
C GLU A 44 22.04 -10.84 -10.68
N ALA A 45 20.71 -10.67 -10.72
CA ALA A 45 19.85 -11.12 -9.62
C ALA A 45 19.91 -12.64 -9.40
N PHE A 46 19.92 -13.44 -10.46
CA PHE A 46 20.04 -14.90 -10.35
C PHE A 46 21.43 -15.34 -9.90
N ARG A 47 22.49 -14.68 -10.36
CA ARG A 47 23.85 -14.89 -9.84
C ARG A 47 23.97 -14.56 -8.36
N ALA A 48 23.26 -13.53 -7.90
CA ALA A 48 23.14 -13.17 -6.49
C ALA A 48 22.24 -14.13 -5.67
N GLY A 49 21.76 -15.24 -6.26
CA GLY A 49 21.00 -16.27 -5.55
C GLY A 49 19.48 -16.09 -5.55
N ARG A 50 18.94 -15.15 -6.32
CA ARG A 50 17.47 -15.02 -6.47
C ARG A 50 16.89 -16.27 -7.12
N ASN A 51 15.77 -16.78 -6.60
CA ASN A 51 15.11 -17.97 -7.14
C ASN A 51 13.80 -17.68 -7.91
N GLU A 52 13.17 -16.54 -7.64
CA GLU A 52 11.87 -16.21 -8.22
C GLU A 52 12.00 -15.48 -9.56
N SER A 53 11.29 -15.97 -10.59
CA SER A 53 11.16 -15.32 -11.90
C SER A 53 10.07 -14.23 -11.91
N ALA A 54 9.25 -14.15 -10.86
CA ALA A 54 8.26 -13.09 -10.67
C ALA A 54 8.93 -11.83 -10.13
N ASP A 55 8.38 -10.66 -10.45
CA ASP A 55 8.82 -9.42 -9.80
C ASP A 55 8.55 -9.53 -8.30
N LEU A 56 9.50 -9.07 -7.48
CA LEU A 56 9.27 -8.99 -6.04
C LEU A 56 8.04 -8.13 -5.79
N HIS A 57 7.21 -8.55 -4.84
CA HIS A 57 6.15 -7.69 -4.33
C HIS A 57 6.77 -6.35 -3.99
N ARG A 58 6.30 -5.28 -4.66
CA ARG A 58 6.65 -3.93 -4.27
C ARG A 58 6.29 -3.83 -2.80
N THR A 59 7.26 -3.47 -1.97
CA THR A 59 6.99 -3.06 -0.61
C THR A 59 6.00 -1.91 -0.73
N ASP A 60 4.75 -2.15 -0.36
CA ASP A 60 3.74 -1.11 -0.42
C ASP A 60 4.19 0.06 0.44
N ARG A 61 3.83 1.26 -0.02
CA ARG A 61 4.20 2.51 0.66
C ARG A 61 3.79 2.40 2.13
N PRO A 62 4.64 2.85 3.09
CA PRO A 62 4.35 2.71 4.50
C PRO A 62 2.94 3.21 4.84
N PRO A 63 2.14 2.41 5.57
CA PRO A 63 0.82 2.83 6.00
C PRO A 63 0.93 4.10 6.84
N ILE A 64 -0.11 4.93 6.79
CA ILE A 64 -0.18 6.13 7.62
C ILE A 64 -0.21 5.67 9.08
N PRO A 65 0.62 6.23 9.98
CA PRO A 65 0.55 5.92 11.40
C PRO A 65 -0.87 6.12 11.93
N GLN A 66 -1.37 5.15 12.71
CA GLN A 66 -2.77 5.12 13.15
C GLN A 66 -3.19 6.38 13.91
N TYR A 67 -2.33 6.93 14.77
CA TYR A 67 -2.62 8.15 15.52
C TYR A 67 -2.95 9.36 14.63
N GLN A 68 -2.36 9.45 13.42
CA GLN A 68 -2.67 10.53 12.48
C GLN A 68 -4.08 10.38 11.89
N ASN A 69 -4.55 9.14 11.71
CA ASN A 69 -5.93 8.88 11.29
C ASN A 69 -6.91 9.23 12.41
N ASP A 70 -6.56 8.94 13.66
CA ASP A 70 -7.42 9.16 14.82
C ASP A 70 -7.65 10.66 15.08
N ILE A 71 -6.58 11.47 15.03
CA ILE A 71 -6.68 12.94 15.19
C ILE A 71 -7.49 13.56 14.04
N VAL A 72 -7.19 13.18 12.79
CA VAL A 72 -7.96 13.66 11.63
C VAL A 72 -9.43 13.29 11.75
N SER A 73 -9.73 12.09 12.26
CA SER A 73 -11.12 11.69 12.47
C SER A 73 -11.80 12.51 13.56
N ALA A 74 -11.14 12.74 14.70
CA ALA A 74 -11.71 13.54 15.78
C ALA A 74 -12.07 14.95 15.29
N LEU A 75 -11.20 15.56 14.50
CA LEU A 75 -11.43 16.88 13.89
C LEU A 75 -12.60 16.86 12.89
N LEU A 76 -12.68 15.84 12.05
CA LEU A 76 -13.77 15.68 11.07
C LEU A 76 -15.12 15.36 11.72
N SER A 77 -15.12 14.66 12.86
CA SER A 77 -16.32 14.41 13.65
C SER A 77 -16.91 15.69 14.25
N ILE A 78 -16.08 16.69 14.53
CA ILE A 78 -16.50 17.99 15.05
C ILE A 78 -16.97 18.90 13.92
N ASN A 79 -16.30 18.89 12.77
CA ASN A 79 -16.70 19.65 11.60
C ASN A 79 -16.23 18.96 10.31
N LEU A 80 -17.13 18.74 9.36
CA LEU A 80 -16.82 18.06 8.09
C LEU A 80 -16.34 19.02 6.99
N LEU A 81 -16.27 20.33 7.25
CA LEU A 81 -15.96 21.37 6.27
C LEU A 81 -14.47 21.76 6.20
N TRP A 82 -13.58 21.05 6.91
CA TRP A 82 -12.15 21.38 6.91
C TRP A 82 -11.53 21.18 5.53
N THR A 83 -10.77 22.18 5.08
CA THR A 83 -9.94 22.05 3.89
C THR A 83 -8.69 21.20 4.20
N VAL A 84 -8.10 20.59 3.17
CA VAL A 84 -6.85 19.82 3.30
C VAL A 84 -5.73 20.66 3.92
N ARG A 85 -5.71 21.96 3.64
CA ARG A 85 -4.71 22.89 4.16
C ARG A 85 -4.90 23.13 5.65
N GLU A 86 -6.11 23.42 6.10
CA GLU A 86 -6.42 23.61 7.52
C GLU A 86 -6.14 22.34 8.32
N LEU A 87 -6.56 21.18 7.79
CA LEU A 87 -6.30 19.88 8.41
C LEU A 87 -4.79 19.57 8.52
N SER A 88 -4.01 19.96 7.52
CA SER A 88 -2.56 19.75 7.53
C SER A 88 -1.85 20.58 8.60
N VAL A 89 -2.32 21.81 8.83
CA VAL A 89 -1.78 22.71 9.84
C VAL A 89 -2.17 22.23 11.23
N GLU A 90 -3.44 21.87 11.43
CA GLU A 90 -3.96 21.42 12.72
C GLU A 90 -3.30 20.13 13.21
N VAL A 91 -3.16 19.13 12.33
CA VAL A 91 -2.56 17.83 12.68
C VAL A 91 -1.03 17.84 12.53
N CYS A 92 -0.43 18.98 12.17
CA CYS A 92 1.00 19.11 11.92
C CYS A 92 1.54 18.06 10.93
N VAL A 93 0.77 17.74 9.88
CA VAL A 93 1.14 16.77 8.84
C VAL A 93 1.30 17.46 7.49
N SER A 94 2.04 16.85 6.57
CA SER A 94 2.09 17.36 5.20
C SER A 94 0.70 17.37 4.56
N GLN A 95 0.42 18.33 3.68
CA GLN A 95 -0.82 18.36 2.88
C GLN A 95 -1.05 17.05 2.11
N GLN A 96 0.03 16.39 1.67
CA GLN A 96 -0.03 15.08 1.01
C GLN A 96 -0.52 13.98 1.96
N THR A 97 -0.09 14.01 3.22
CA THR A 97 -0.55 13.08 4.26
C THR A 97 -2.02 13.35 4.60
N ALA A 98 -2.39 14.60 4.85
CA ALA A 98 -3.78 15.02 5.10
C ALA A 98 -4.74 14.57 3.98
N TRP A 99 -4.36 14.82 2.72
CA TRP A 99 -5.13 14.37 1.56
C TRP A 99 -5.22 12.84 1.46
N ARG A 100 -4.14 12.13 1.78
CA ARG A 100 -4.11 10.66 1.76
C ARG A 100 -5.03 10.07 2.83
N VAL A 101 -5.06 10.63 4.04
CA VAL A 101 -6.00 10.25 5.10
C VAL A 101 -7.43 10.47 4.63
N LEU A 102 -7.76 11.67 4.13
CA LEU A 102 -9.09 11.99 3.61
C LEU A 102 -9.52 11.06 2.46
N LYS A 103 -8.61 10.72 1.56
CA LYS A 103 -8.86 9.79 0.45
C LYS A 103 -9.14 8.37 0.96
N ASN A 104 -8.36 7.87 1.91
CA ASN A 104 -8.60 6.58 2.54
C ASN A 104 -9.97 6.57 3.26
N TRP A 105 -10.32 7.65 3.95
CA TRP A 105 -11.62 7.82 4.59
C TRP A 105 -12.79 7.88 3.60
N ARG A 106 -12.66 8.52 2.44
CA ARG A 106 -13.68 8.46 1.37
C ARG A 106 -13.87 7.06 0.80
N VAL A 107 -12.86 6.20 0.88
CA VAL A 107 -12.97 4.78 0.51
C VAL A 107 -13.69 4.01 1.63
N LEU A 108 -13.30 4.22 2.89
CA LEU A 108 -13.99 3.65 4.06
C LEU A 108 -15.45 4.09 4.16
N GLY A 109 -15.77 5.36 3.90
CA GLY A 109 -17.14 5.88 3.93
C GLY A 109 -18.04 5.25 2.86
N ARG A 110 -17.49 4.86 1.70
CA ARG A 110 -18.22 4.06 0.70
C ARG A 110 -18.43 2.62 1.18
N SER A 111 -17.47 2.03 1.88
CA SER A 111 -17.62 0.72 2.51
C SER A 111 -18.62 0.74 3.68
N ILE A 112 -18.64 1.80 4.50
CA ILE A 112 -19.61 1.99 5.59
C ILE A 112 -21.01 2.20 5.02
N ALA A 113 -21.16 3.01 3.96
CA ALA A 113 -22.44 3.15 3.26
C ALA A 113 -22.92 1.82 2.66
N ALA A 114 -22.01 0.97 2.17
CA ALA A 114 -22.34 -0.37 1.69
C ALA A 114 -22.74 -1.33 2.82
N ILE A 115 -22.06 -1.27 3.98
CA ILE A 115 -22.39 -2.05 5.18
C ILE A 115 -23.76 -1.61 5.75
N ASN A 116 -24.03 -0.32 5.81
CA ASN A 116 -25.30 0.23 6.30
C ASN A 116 -26.49 -0.11 5.38
N LYS A 117 -26.23 -0.31 4.07
CA LYS A 117 -27.23 -0.76 3.10
C LYS A 117 -27.67 -2.22 3.28
N GLN A 118 -26.92 -3.03 4.04
CA GLN A 118 -27.19 -4.45 4.26
C GLN A 118 -28.06 -4.77 5.49
N HIS A 119 -28.67 -3.75 6.14
CA HIS A 119 -29.63 -3.91 7.24
C HIS A 119 -29.19 -4.81 8.39
N HIS A 120 -28.35 -4.29 9.29
CA HIS A 120 -28.45 -4.62 10.71
C HIS A 120 -28.49 -3.30 11.49
N ALA A 121 -29.69 -2.87 11.86
CA ALA A 121 -30.00 -1.63 12.57
C ALA A 121 -29.51 -1.65 14.03
N ASN A 122 -28.23 -1.94 14.26
CA ASN A 122 -27.55 -1.87 15.55
C ASN A 122 -26.27 -1.02 15.42
N GLY A 123 -26.39 0.15 14.81
CA GLY A 123 -25.28 1.05 14.45
C GLY A 123 -24.45 1.63 15.60
N ILE A 124 -24.69 1.21 16.84
CA ILE A 124 -23.92 1.62 18.04
C ILE A 124 -23.13 0.43 18.63
N LEU A 125 -23.49 -0.82 18.31
CA LEU A 125 -22.92 -2.00 18.96
C LEU A 125 -21.69 -2.60 18.27
N TRP A 126 -21.34 -2.15 17.05
CA TRP A 126 -20.23 -2.72 16.27
C TRP A 126 -19.30 -1.63 15.72
N LEU A 127 -18.98 -0.65 16.55
CA LEU A 127 -17.74 0.09 16.34
C LEU A 127 -16.58 -0.91 16.48
N PRO A 128 -15.65 -1.01 15.51
CA PRO A 128 -14.43 -1.81 15.67
C PRO A 128 -13.76 -1.45 17.00
N ASP A 129 -13.21 -2.41 17.76
CA ASP A 129 -12.62 -2.19 19.10
C ASP A 129 -11.65 -0.99 19.19
N ILE A 130 -11.05 -0.62 18.06
CA ILE A 130 -10.22 0.58 17.88
C ILE A 130 -10.97 1.89 18.23
N TRP A 131 -12.25 1.98 17.90
CA TRP A 131 -13.12 3.14 18.16
C TRP A 131 -13.71 3.16 19.57
N GLN A 132 -13.93 1.99 20.18
CA GLN A 132 -14.28 1.88 21.60
C GLN A 132 -13.15 2.46 22.48
N LYS A 133 -11.89 2.15 22.15
CA LYS A 133 -10.72 2.75 22.83
C LYS A 133 -10.69 4.27 22.70
N ALA A 134 -10.92 4.81 21.50
CA ALA A 134 -10.92 6.25 21.27
C ALA A 134 -12.02 7.00 22.06
N LYS A 135 -13.19 6.37 22.24
CA LYS A 135 -14.29 6.92 23.05
C LYS A 135 -13.94 6.98 24.53
N ASN A 136 -13.25 5.97 25.07
CA ASN A 136 -12.87 5.93 26.48
C ASN A 136 -11.79 6.98 26.82
N PHE A 137 -10.88 7.30 25.89
CA PHE A 137 -9.90 8.38 26.09
C PHE A 137 -10.50 9.79 26.12
N ALA A 138 -11.72 9.98 25.60
CA ALA A 138 -12.41 11.27 25.63
C ALA A 138 -13.23 11.50 26.92
N GLY A 139 -13.42 10.47 27.75
CA GLY A 139 -14.22 10.54 28.98
C GLY A 139 -13.43 10.86 30.26
N ASP A 140 -12.11 10.62 30.28
CA ASP A 140 -11.32 10.63 31.52
C ASP A 140 -10.73 12.00 31.92
N ASN A 141 -11.19 13.12 31.36
CA ASN A 141 -10.64 14.46 31.64
C ASN A 141 -11.63 15.45 32.28
N ILE A 142 -12.67 14.98 32.98
CA ILE A 142 -13.49 15.86 33.82
C ILE A 142 -13.95 15.13 35.10
N GLU A 143 -13.08 14.96 36.08
CA GLU A 143 -13.45 15.06 37.50
C GLU A 143 -12.22 15.01 38.43
N GLY A 144 -12.18 15.92 39.40
CA GLY A 144 -11.47 15.66 40.65
C GLY A 144 -10.10 16.33 40.81
N MET A 145 -10.16 17.60 41.21
CA MET A 145 -9.20 18.29 42.07
C MET A 145 -8.87 17.48 43.34
#